data_AF-A0A8J5L6B3-F1
#
_entry.id   AF-A0A8J5L6B3-F1
#
_cell.length_a   1.000
_cell.length_b   1.000
_cell.length_c   1.000
_cell.angle_alpha   90.00
_cell.angle_beta   90.00
_cell.angle_gamma   90.00
#
_symmetry.space_group_name_H-M   'P 1'
#
loop_
_entity.id
_entity.type
_entity.pdbx_description
1 polymer ?
#
loop_
_entity_poly.entity_id
_entity_poly.type
_entity_poly.pdbx_seq_one_letter_code
_entity_poly.pdbx_strand_id
1 'polypeptide(L)'
;MIVLSYNNILYYRYDLVDLTRQALAKYANKLFLKVIEGYHLSNLSQVTSCAHHFLDLVKDLDTLLSSHDGFLLGPWLESAKNLARDPEQEKQFEWNARTQLTMWFDNTDTEASLLRDYGNKYWSGLLQDYYRPRAALYFKHMIDSLVKGESFPLEDWRRDWISLTNKWQESRNLFIVKAHGDALNISRWLYDKYLREDHSQSLYKLRENHNDQL
;
A
#
# COMPACT_ATOMS: atom_id res chain seq x y z
N MET A 1 31.72 -23.65 19.52
CA MET A 1 30.54 -22.77 19.55
C MET A 1 30.12 -22.51 18.11
N ILE A 2 29.16 -23.30 17.61
CA ILE A 2 28.67 -23.17 16.23
C ILE A 2 27.74 -21.95 16.23
N VAL A 3 28.19 -20.85 15.62
CA VAL A 3 27.30 -19.77 15.23
C VAL A 3 26.44 -20.35 14.11
N LEU A 4 25.26 -20.87 14.47
CA LEU A 4 24.26 -21.28 13.49
C LEU A 4 23.86 -20.00 12.73
N SER A 5 24.33 -19.90 11.50
CA SER A 5 23.91 -18.88 10.55
C SER A 5 22.39 -19.03 10.36
N TYR A 6 21.61 -18.16 11.03
CA TYR A 6 20.15 -18.11 10.94
C TYR A 6 19.62 -17.84 9.52
N ASN A 7 20.51 -17.55 8.56
CA ASN A 7 20.18 -17.27 7.16
C ASN A 7 19.53 -18.46 6.42
N ASN A 8 19.58 -19.68 6.97
CA ASN A 8 19.04 -20.89 6.33
C ASN A 8 17.77 -21.46 6.98
N ILE A 9 17.17 -20.78 7.97
CA ILE A 9 15.88 -21.22 8.51
C ILE A 9 14.77 -20.54 7.70
N LEU A 10 14.05 -21.31 6.88
CA LEU A 10 12.96 -20.82 6.02
C LEU A 10 11.96 -19.93 6.80
N TYR A 11 11.63 -20.33 8.03
CA TYR A 11 10.73 -19.60 8.92
C TYR A 11 11.28 -18.24 9.36
N TYR A 12 12.60 -18.12 9.57
CA TYR A 12 13.21 -16.85 9.98
C TYR A 12 13.03 -15.75 8.93
N ARG A 13 13.14 -16.09 7.63
CA ARG A 13 12.96 -15.12 6.54
C ARG A 13 11.51 -14.67 6.44
N TYR A 14 10.57 -15.59 6.57
CA TYR A 14 9.15 -15.26 6.61
C TYR A 14 8.83 -14.31 7.77
N ASP A 15 9.25 -14.67 8.99
CA ASP A 15 9.00 -13.87 10.19
C ASP A 15 9.65 -12.49 10.11
N LEU A 16 10.86 -12.40 9.54
CA LEU A 16 11.54 -11.13 9.33
C LEU A 16 10.77 -10.21 8.37
N VAL A 17 10.31 -10.75 7.23
CA VAL A 17 9.46 -10.00 6.28
C VAL A 17 8.17 -9.56 6.96
N ASP A 18 7.50 -10.45 7.69
CA ASP A 18 6.22 -10.14 8.32
C ASP A 18 6.35 -9.08 9.43
N LEU A 19 7.35 -9.21 10.31
CA LEU A 19 7.61 -8.23 11.36
C LEU A 19 7.99 -6.87 10.79
N THR A 20 8.84 -6.83 9.76
CA THR A 20 9.22 -5.59 9.08
C THR A 20 7.99 -4.94 8.44
N ARG A 21 7.16 -5.74 7.74
CA ARG A 21 5.90 -5.30 7.13
C ARG A 21 4.98 -4.68 8.17
N GLN A 22 4.80 -5.30 9.33
CA GLN A 22 3.94 -4.76 10.39
C GLN A 22 4.48 -3.46 11.01
N ALA A 23 5.79 -3.37 11.24
CA ALA A 23 6.40 -2.15 11.76
C ALA A 23 6.21 -0.97 10.79
N LEU A 24 6.42 -1.20 9.50
CA LEU A 24 6.24 -0.21 8.45
C LEU A 24 4.77 0.13 8.19
N ALA A 25 3.84 -0.82 8.29
CA ALA A 25 2.41 -0.54 8.21
C ALA A 25 1.96 0.40 9.35
N LYS A 26 2.49 0.21 10.56
CA LYS A 26 2.25 1.14 11.69
C LYS A 26 2.82 2.53 11.41
N TYR A 27 3.99 2.61 10.77
CA TYR A 27 4.58 3.89 10.35
C TYR A 27 3.77 4.56 9.22
N ALA A 28 3.26 3.79 8.25
CA ALA A 28 2.36 4.28 7.20
C ALA A 28 1.11 4.94 7.79
N ASN A 29 0.51 4.35 8.83
CA ASN A 29 -0.62 4.96 9.54
C ASN A 29 -0.26 6.32 10.16
N LYS A 30 0.95 6.48 10.70
CA LYS A 30 1.41 7.78 11.22
C LYS A 30 1.52 8.82 10.11
N LEU A 31 2.06 8.46 8.94
CA LEU A 31 2.14 9.36 7.80
C LEU A 31 0.74 9.75 7.30
N PHE A 32 -0.17 8.78 7.18
CA PHE A 32 -1.55 9.04 6.76
C PHE A 32 -2.26 10.02 7.71
N LEU A 33 -2.15 9.82 9.03
CA LEU A 33 -2.74 10.74 10.01
C LEU A 33 -2.19 12.17 9.87
N LYS A 34 -0.91 12.34 9.53
CA LYS A 34 -0.34 13.67 9.26
C LYS A 34 -0.83 14.29 7.95
N VAL A 35 -1.16 13.49 6.94
CA VAL A 35 -1.84 13.98 5.72
C VAL A 35 -3.21 14.53 6.10
N ILE A 36 -3.99 13.78 6.89
CA ILE A 36 -5.31 14.21 7.35
C ILE A 36 -5.23 15.48 8.21
N GLU A 37 -4.30 15.53 9.17
CA GLU A 37 -4.03 16.73 9.98
C GLU A 37 -3.66 17.93 9.10
N GLY A 38 -2.72 17.76 8.18
CA GLY A 38 -2.32 18.82 7.25
C GLY A 38 -3.49 19.33 6.41
N TYR A 39 -4.40 18.44 6.00
CA TYR A 39 -5.58 18.81 5.23
C TYR A 39 -6.58 19.63 6.06
N HIS A 40 -6.83 19.24 7.31
CA HIS A 40 -7.69 20.02 8.23
C HIS A 40 -7.13 21.41 8.55
N LEU A 41 -5.80 21.55 8.58
CA LEU A 41 -5.10 22.81 8.80
C LEU A 41 -4.86 23.61 7.52
N SER A 42 -5.37 23.16 6.37
CA SER A 42 -5.09 23.74 5.04
C SER A 42 -3.60 23.89 4.72
N ASN A 43 -2.75 23.04 5.31
CA ASN A 43 -1.31 23.05 5.13
C ASN A 43 -0.90 22.19 3.92
N LEU A 44 -0.93 22.82 2.74
CA LEU A 44 -0.60 22.19 1.45
C LEU A 44 0.79 21.54 1.44
N SER A 45 1.79 22.16 2.07
CA SER A 45 3.16 21.63 2.12
C SER A 45 3.23 20.33 2.92
N GLN A 46 2.55 20.27 4.07
CA GLN A 46 2.49 19.08 4.90
C GLN A 46 1.77 17.93 4.19
N VAL A 47 0.60 18.20 3.58
CA VAL A 47 -0.16 17.21 2.82
C VAL A 47 0.70 16.64 1.69
N THR A 48 1.33 17.50 0.90
CA THR A 48 2.13 17.09 -0.26
C THR A 48 3.35 16.26 0.16
N SER A 49 4.09 16.69 1.19
CA SER A 49 5.27 15.96 1.66
C SER A 49 4.92 14.61 2.29
N CYS A 50 3.92 14.57 3.19
CA CYS A 50 3.51 13.32 3.84
C CYS A 50 2.88 12.33 2.85
N ALA A 51 2.13 12.82 1.85
CA ALA A 51 1.57 12.00 0.78
C ALA A 51 2.69 11.34 -0.05
N HIS A 52 3.72 12.10 -0.46
CA HIS A 52 4.87 11.53 -1.17
C HIS A 52 5.57 10.46 -0.33
N HIS A 53 5.90 10.76 0.94
CA HIS A 53 6.54 9.78 1.83
C HIS A 53 5.69 8.52 2.02
N PHE A 54 4.36 8.66 2.10
CA PHE A 54 3.46 7.52 2.20
C PHE A 54 3.52 6.66 0.93
N LEU A 55 3.45 7.26 -0.25
CA LEU A 55 3.49 6.52 -1.51
C LEU A 55 4.85 5.87 -1.79
N ASP A 56 5.94 6.49 -1.36
CA ASP A 56 7.28 5.88 -1.41
C ASP A 56 7.38 4.69 -0.46
N LEU A 57 6.86 4.83 0.77
CA LEU A 57 6.79 3.74 1.72
C LEU A 57 5.99 2.54 1.20
N VAL A 58 4.86 2.76 0.53
CA VAL A 58 4.07 1.66 -0.05
C VAL A 58 4.85 0.93 -1.15
N LYS A 59 5.59 1.65 -1.99
CA LYS A 59 6.47 1.06 -3.02
C LYS A 59 7.59 0.23 -2.38
N ASP A 60 8.18 0.75 -1.33
CA ASP A 60 9.25 0.10 -0.58
C ASP A 60 8.75 -1.14 0.18
N LEU A 61 7.53 -1.08 0.73
CA LEU A 61 6.83 -2.23 1.29
C LEU A 61 6.58 -3.31 0.22
N ASP A 62 6.20 -2.94 -1.00
CA ASP A 62 6.05 -3.92 -2.09
C ASP A 62 7.37 -4.65 -2.39
N THR A 63 8.49 -3.93 -2.37
CA THR A 63 9.85 -4.48 -2.54
C THR A 63 10.22 -5.43 -1.40
N LEU A 64 9.82 -5.15 -0.16
CA LEU A 64 10.00 -6.09 0.95
C LEU A 64 9.20 -7.37 0.71
N LEU A 65 7.94 -7.26 0.30
CA LEU A 65 7.06 -8.41 0.09
C LEU A 65 7.50 -9.27 -1.10
N SER A 66 8.14 -8.68 -2.11
CA SER A 66 8.67 -9.42 -3.25
C SER A 66 9.82 -10.38 -2.87
N SER A 67 10.42 -10.22 -1.68
CA SER A 67 11.56 -11.00 -1.20
C SER A 67 11.20 -12.36 -0.58
N HIS A 68 9.91 -12.73 -0.51
CA HIS A 68 9.49 -14.02 0.01
C HIS A 68 8.21 -14.57 -0.66
N ASP A 69 8.23 -15.84 -1.06
CA ASP A 69 7.18 -16.48 -1.88
C ASP A 69 5.78 -16.41 -1.23
N GLY A 70 5.71 -16.43 0.11
CA GLY A 70 4.47 -16.32 0.88
C GLY A 70 3.74 -14.97 0.79
N PHE A 71 4.34 -13.94 0.19
CA PHE A 71 3.76 -12.60 0.09
C PHE A 71 3.56 -12.13 -1.36
N LEU A 72 3.44 -13.05 -2.32
CA LEU A 72 3.29 -12.71 -3.73
C LEU A 72 1.84 -12.85 -4.20
N LEU A 73 1.36 -11.89 -5.02
CA LEU A 73 0.06 -11.97 -5.67
C LEU A 73 0.04 -12.99 -6.83
N GLY A 74 1.15 -13.12 -7.56
CA GLY A 74 1.21 -13.96 -8.77
C GLY A 74 0.74 -15.41 -8.55
N PRO A 75 1.24 -16.14 -7.53
CA PRO A 75 0.81 -17.51 -7.27
C PRO A 75 -0.70 -17.67 -7.05
N TRP A 76 -1.35 -16.68 -6.42
CA TRP A 76 -2.81 -16.69 -6.24
C TRP A 76 -3.54 -16.60 -7.58
N LEU A 77 -3.14 -15.66 -8.45
CA LEU A 77 -3.77 -15.48 -9.76
C LEU A 77 -3.49 -16.64 -10.71
N GLU A 78 -2.26 -17.15 -10.74
CA GLU A 78 -1.93 -18.33 -11.56
C GLU A 78 -2.67 -19.58 -11.08
N SER A 79 -2.85 -19.75 -9.77
CA SER A 79 -3.63 -20.87 -9.24
C SER A 79 -5.09 -20.81 -9.70
N ALA A 80 -5.69 -19.62 -9.73
CA ALA A 80 -7.05 -19.46 -10.23
C ALA A 80 -7.15 -19.77 -11.73
N LYS A 81 -6.21 -19.26 -12.54
CA LYS A 81 -6.17 -19.52 -14.00
C LYS A 81 -6.00 -21.00 -14.33
N ASN A 82 -5.17 -21.72 -13.58
CA ASN A 82 -4.91 -23.15 -13.79
C ASN A 82 -6.12 -24.06 -13.54
N LEU A 83 -7.19 -23.55 -12.93
CA LEU A 83 -8.45 -24.31 -12.75
C LEU A 83 -9.36 -24.23 -13.98
N ALA A 84 -9.08 -23.34 -14.93
CA ALA A 84 -9.90 -23.13 -16.11
C ALA A 84 -9.74 -24.25 -17.14
N ARG A 85 -10.80 -24.51 -17.90
CA ARG A 85 -10.82 -25.51 -18.98
C ARG A 85 -10.69 -24.90 -20.38
N ASP A 86 -10.91 -23.58 -20.47
CA ASP A 86 -10.90 -22.82 -21.70
C ASP A 86 -10.51 -21.35 -21.41
N PRO A 87 -10.14 -20.56 -22.44
CA PRO A 87 -9.67 -19.19 -22.25
C PRO A 87 -10.69 -18.23 -21.63
N GLU A 88 -11.99 -18.48 -21.79
CA GLU A 88 -13.03 -17.63 -21.21
C GLU A 88 -13.16 -17.89 -19.71
N GLN A 89 -13.12 -19.17 -19.30
CA GLN A 89 -13.01 -19.54 -17.89
C GLN A 89 -11.74 -19.00 -17.25
N GLU A 90 -10.61 -19.01 -17.95
CA GLU A 90 -9.34 -18.46 -17.44
C GLU A 90 -9.50 -16.98 -17.10
N LYS A 91 -10.10 -16.20 -18.01
CA LYS A 91 -10.39 -14.78 -17.79
C LYS A 91 -11.35 -14.57 -16.61
N GLN A 92 -12.43 -15.35 -16.54
CA GLN A 92 -13.40 -15.25 -15.47
C GLN A 92 -12.79 -15.62 -14.10
N PHE A 93 -11.95 -16.65 -14.04
CA PHE A 93 -11.35 -17.11 -12.79
C PHE A 93 -10.28 -16.14 -12.28
N GLU A 94 -9.47 -15.55 -13.17
CA GLU A 94 -8.57 -14.47 -12.80
C GLU A 94 -9.34 -13.26 -12.27
N TRP A 95 -10.40 -12.83 -12.96
CA TRP A 95 -11.25 -11.74 -12.51
C TRP A 95 -11.88 -12.04 -11.13
N ASN A 96 -12.40 -13.26 -10.91
CA ASN A 96 -12.92 -13.69 -9.60
C ASN A 96 -11.84 -13.59 -8.51
N ALA A 97 -10.63 -14.06 -8.80
CA ALA A 97 -9.51 -14.06 -7.87
C ALA A 97 -9.06 -12.63 -7.50
N ARG A 98 -9.06 -11.70 -8.45
CA ARG A 98 -8.81 -10.27 -8.21
C ARG A 98 -9.93 -9.64 -7.39
N THR A 99 -11.18 -9.91 -7.76
CA THR A 99 -12.39 -9.36 -7.12
C THR A 99 -12.50 -9.75 -5.66
N GLN A 100 -12.21 -11.00 -5.30
CA GLN A 100 -12.28 -11.48 -3.91
C GLN A 100 -11.33 -10.74 -2.96
N LEU A 101 -10.17 -10.30 -3.45
CA LEU A 101 -9.18 -9.59 -2.65
C LEU A 101 -9.48 -8.10 -2.48
N THR A 102 -10.34 -7.55 -3.33
CA THR A 102 -10.44 -6.11 -3.58
C THR A 102 -11.88 -5.62 -3.38
N MET A 103 -12.54 -5.16 -4.43
CA MET A 103 -13.81 -4.45 -4.37
C MET A 103 -15.02 -5.33 -4.12
N TRP A 104 -14.92 -6.65 -4.27
CA TRP A 104 -16.10 -7.49 -4.46
C TRP A 104 -16.93 -6.99 -5.67
N PHE A 105 -18.20 -7.38 -5.79
CA PHE A 105 -18.94 -7.26 -7.06
C PHE A 105 -20.07 -6.22 -7.05
N ASP A 106 -20.67 -5.94 -5.90
CA ASP A 106 -21.89 -5.13 -5.75
C ASP A 106 -21.60 -3.62 -5.65
N ASN A 107 -20.86 -3.05 -6.61
CA ASN A 107 -20.59 -1.61 -6.67
C ASN A 107 -21.33 -0.89 -7.80
N THR A 108 -21.39 0.44 -7.71
CA THR A 108 -21.89 1.35 -8.75
C THR A 108 -20.81 2.37 -9.10
N ASP A 109 -21.09 3.29 -10.02
CA ASP A 109 -20.14 4.34 -10.39
C ASP A 109 -19.73 5.24 -9.21
N THR A 110 -20.52 5.34 -8.15
CA THR A 110 -20.26 6.23 -7.02
C THR A 110 -20.36 5.54 -5.66
N GLU A 111 -20.79 4.29 -5.59
CA GLU A 111 -20.89 3.52 -4.36
C GLU A 111 -20.05 2.26 -4.44
N ALA A 112 -19.05 2.14 -3.57
CA ALA A 112 -18.26 0.93 -3.45
C ALA A 112 -19.05 -0.16 -2.70
N SER A 113 -18.72 -1.42 -2.97
CA SER A 113 -19.29 -2.57 -2.24
C SER A 113 -19.18 -2.41 -0.73
N LEU A 114 -20.17 -2.95 -0.01
CA LEU A 114 -20.11 -3.09 1.45
C LEU A 114 -18.99 -4.04 1.91
N LEU A 115 -18.57 -4.96 1.04
CA LEU A 115 -17.49 -5.93 1.29
C LEU A 115 -16.13 -5.47 0.75
N ARG A 116 -16.03 -4.26 0.20
CA ARG A 116 -14.76 -3.74 -0.34
C ARG A 116 -13.61 -3.92 0.67
N ASP A 117 -12.48 -4.38 0.17
CA ASP A 117 -11.26 -4.70 0.91
C ASP A 117 -11.44 -5.74 2.05
N TYR A 118 -12.57 -6.46 2.17
CA TYR A 118 -12.74 -7.51 3.19
C TYR A 118 -11.71 -8.64 3.03
N GLY A 119 -11.41 -9.00 1.77
CA GLY A 119 -10.43 -10.02 1.43
C GLY A 119 -8.99 -9.52 1.32
N ASN A 120 -8.69 -8.29 1.78
CA ASN A 120 -7.40 -7.63 1.57
C ASN A 120 -6.18 -8.50 1.96
N LYS A 121 -5.06 -8.24 1.29
CA LYS A 121 -3.77 -8.89 1.55
C LYS A 121 -2.65 -7.87 1.41
N TYR A 122 -1.57 -8.08 2.17
CA TYR A 122 -0.31 -7.40 1.94
C TYR A 122 0.55 -8.29 1.05
N TRP A 123 0.31 -8.24 -0.24
CA TRP A 123 1.08 -8.98 -1.25
C TRP A 123 1.79 -8.02 -2.21
N SER A 124 3.01 -8.38 -2.60
CA SER A 124 3.72 -7.70 -3.69
C SER A 124 2.93 -7.84 -4.99
N GLY A 125 2.92 -6.75 -5.77
CA GLY A 125 2.03 -6.54 -6.89
C GLY A 125 0.71 -5.90 -6.46
N LEU A 126 0.08 -6.39 -5.38
CA LEU A 126 -1.17 -5.82 -4.89
C LEU A 126 -0.94 -4.45 -4.21
N LEU A 127 0.12 -4.30 -3.39
CA LEU A 127 0.48 -2.99 -2.82
C LEU A 127 0.79 -1.97 -3.91
N GLN A 128 1.67 -2.32 -4.84
CA GLN A 128 2.13 -1.40 -5.88
C GLN A 128 1.05 -1.05 -6.91
N ASP A 129 0.26 -2.02 -7.38
CA ASP A 129 -0.65 -1.81 -8.52
C ASP A 129 -2.09 -1.53 -8.10
N TYR A 130 -2.49 -1.87 -6.88
CA TYR A 130 -3.86 -1.69 -6.40
C TYR A 130 -3.98 -0.68 -5.25
N TYR A 131 -3.24 -0.86 -4.14
CA TYR A 131 -3.37 0.04 -2.98
C TYR A 131 -2.69 1.40 -3.20
N ARG A 132 -1.49 1.42 -3.78
CA ARG A 132 -0.73 2.67 -4.00
C ARG A 132 -1.44 3.65 -4.94
N PRO A 133 -1.98 3.25 -6.11
CA PRO A 133 -2.66 4.19 -7.00
C PRO A 133 -3.94 4.75 -6.38
N ARG A 134 -4.67 3.93 -5.59
CA ARG A 134 -5.86 4.37 -4.85
C ARG A 134 -5.53 5.45 -3.81
N ALA A 135 -4.44 5.27 -3.05
CA ALA A 135 -3.96 6.28 -2.10
C ALA A 135 -3.50 7.56 -2.82
N ALA A 136 -2.76 7.41 -3.92
CA ALA A 136 -2.28 8.54 -4.72
C ALA A 136 -3.44 9.39 -5.27
N LEU A 137 -4.50 8.73 -5.75
CA LEU A 137 -5.70 9.39 -6.22
C LEU A 137 -6.41 10.16 -5.09
N TYR A 138 -6.53 9.57 -3.90
CA TYR A 138 -7.10 10.27 -2.75
C TYR A 138 -6.30 11.52 -2.38
N PHE A 139 -4.97 11.40 -2.28
CA PHE A 139 -4.11 12.54 -1.97
C PHE A 139 -4.14 13.61 -3.05
N LYS A 140 -4.22 13.22 -4.33
CA LYS A 140 -4.37 14.17 -5.44
C LYS A 140 -5.64 15.00 -5.27
N HIS A 141 -6.78 14.37 -5.01
CA HIS A 141 -8.06 15.09 -4.79
C HIS A 141 -7.99 16.02 -3.57
N MET A 142 -7.30 15.62 -2.50
CA MET A 142 -7.04 16.49 -1.33
C MET A 142 -6.15 17.70 -1.68
N ILE A 143 -5.08 17.49 -2.45
CA ILE A 143 -4.17 18.57 -2.85
C ILE A 143 -4.90 19.55 -3.77
N ASP A 144 -5.64 19.04 -4.75
CA ASP A 144 -6.37 19.86 -5.71
C ASP A 144 -7.45 20.71 -5.03
N SER A 145 -8.18 20.16 -4.05
CA SER A 145 -9.19 20.93 -3.32
C SER A 145 -8.57 22.06 -2.49
N LEU A 146 -7.42 21.82 -1.84
CA LEU A 146 -6.68 22.86 -1.12
C LEU A 146 -6.19 23.98 -2.05
N VAL A 147 -5.64 23.61 -3.21
CA VAL A 147 -5.15 24.59 -4.20
C VAL A 147 -6.28 25.48 -4.72
N LYS A 148 -7.47 24.91 -4.92
CA LYS A 148 -8.66 25.66 -5.39
C LYS A 148 -9.37 26.42 -4.27
N GLY A 149 -9.11 26.08 -3.00
CA GLY A 149 -9.88 26.59 -1.86
C GLY A 149 -11.31 26.04 -1.78
N GLU A 150 -11.51 24.83 -2.29
CA GLU A 150 -12.81 24.15 -2.35
C GLU A 150 -12.91 23.01 -1.34
N SER A 151 -14.12 22.53 -1.08
CA SER A 151 -14.33 21.31 -0.29
C SER A 151 -13.84 20.07 -1.04
N PHE A 152 -13.61 18.97 -0.32
CA PHE A 152 -13.21 17.71 -0.94
C PHE A 152 -14.30 17.22 -1.92
N PRO A 153 -13.99 17.01 -3.21
CA PRO A 153 -14.98 16.62 -4.23
C PRO A 153 -15.31 15.13 -4.09
N LEU A 154 -16.14 14.79 -3.10
CA LEU A 154 -16.36 13.41 -2.67
C LEU A 154 -16.90 12.50 -3.78
N GLU A 155 -17.87 12.96 -4.55
CA GLU A 155 -18.47 12.15 -5.63
C GLU A 155 -17.50 11.92 -6.79
N ASP A 156 -16.74 12.94 -7.19
CA ASP A 156 -15.74 12.81 -8.26
C ASP A 156 -14.62 11.86 -7.84
N TRP A 157 -14.12 12.00 -6.60
CA TRP A 157 -13.14 11.07 -6.06
C TRP A 157 -13.68 9.63 -6.02
N ARG A 158 -14.92 9.40 -5.57
CA ARG A 158 -15.52 8.07 -5.55
C ARG A 158 -15.59 7.47 -6.95
N ARG A 159 -16.01 8.26 -7.94
CA ARG A 159 -16.09 7.83 -9.34
C ARG A 159 -14.73 7.40 -9.87
N ASP A 160 -13.71 8.22 -9.66
CA ASP A 160 -12.34 7.91 -10.09
C ASP A 160 -11.80 6.67 -9.37
N TRP A 161 -12.05 6.56 -8.06
CA TRP A 161 -11.52 5.50 -7.21
C TRP A 161 -12.15 4.14 -7.51
N ILE A 162 -13.46 4.11 -7.76
CA ILE A 162 -14.18 2.91 -8.16
C ILE A 162 -13.77 2.51 -9.57
N SER A 163 -13.71 3.46 -10.51
CA SER A 163 -13.24 3.18 -11.88
C SER A 163 -11.83 2.60 -11.90
N LEU A 164 -10.90 3.19 -11.15
CA LEU A 164 -9.53 2.71 -11.00
C LEU A 164 -9.49 1.27 -10.45
N THR A 165 -10.33 0.99 -9.46
CA THR A 165 -10.43 -0.33 -8.83
C THR A 165 -10.98 -1.39 -9.79
N ASN A 166 -12.10 -1.10 -10.46
CA ASN A 166 -12.73 -2.03 -11.39
C ASN A 166 -11.81 -2.31 -12.58
N LYS A 167 -11.11 -1.29 -13.10
CA LYS A 167 -10.08 -1.47 -14.15
C LYS A 167 -8.96 -2.40 -13.72
N TRP A 168 -8.53 -2.34 -12.45
CA TRP A 168 -7.51 -3.26 -11.93
C TRP A 168 -8.05 -4.71 -11.85
N GLN A 169 -9.30 -4.90 -11.44
CA GLN A 169 -9.95 -6.23 -11.42
C GLN A 169 -10.10 -6.82 -12.83
N GLU A 170 -10.40 -5.99 -13.82
CA GLU A 170 -10.50 -6.38 -15.23
C GLU A 170 -9.15 -6.57 -15.92
N SER A 171 -8.07 -6.04 -15.33
CA SER A 171 -6.73 -6.14 -15.91
C SER A 171 -6.21 -7.59 -15.91
N ARG A 172 -5.28 -7.85 -16.83
CA ARG A 172 -4.58 -9.14 -16.97
C ARG A 172 -3.07 -8.97 -16.82
N ASN A 173 -2.65 -7.98 -16.03
CA ASN A 173 -1.24 -7.72 -15.77
C ASN A 173 -0.62 -8.95 -15.09
N LEU A 174 0.56 -9.34 -15.57
CA LEU A 174 1.32 -10.45 -15.00
C LEU A 174 2.06 -10.01 -13.75
N PHE A 175 2.08 -10.89 -12.75
CA PHE A 175 2.80 -10.68 -11.50
C PHE A 175 3.83 -11.79 -11.29
N ILE A 176 4.90 -11.47 -10.57
CA ILE A 176 5.94 -12.44 -10.24
C ILE A 176 5.36 -13.62 -9.45
N VAL A 177 5.81 -14.82 -9.77
CA VAL A 177 5.39 -16.08 -9.11
C VAL A 177 6.50 -16.67 -8.24
N LYS A 178 7.67 -16.02 -8.24
CA LYS A 178 8.83 -16.39 -7.45
C LYS A 178 9.48 -15.15 -6.85
N ALA A 179 9.87 -15.27 -5.60
CA ALA A 179 10.48 -14.21 -4.84
C ALA A 179 11.84 -13.81 -5.41
N HIS A 180 12.18 -12.55 -5.23
CA HIS A 180 13.49 -12.01 -5.57
C HIS A 180 13.92 -10.96 -4.55
N GLY A 181 15.23 -10.81 -4.36
CA GLY A 181 15.79 -9.91 -3.36
C GLY A 181 16.16 -10.62 -2.06
N ASP A 182 17.02 -9.96 -1.27
CA ASP A 182 17.48 -10.46 0.01
C ASP A 182 16.67 -9.82 1.14
N ALA A 183 15.78 -10.60 1.77
CA ALA A 183 14.89 -10.13 2.82
C ALA A 183 15.63 -9.45 3.98
N LEU A 184 16.82 -9.94 4.36
CA LEU A 184 17.58 -9.37 5.47
C LEU A 184 18.13 -7.98 5.12
N ASN A 185 18.72 -7.85 3.94
CA ASN A 185 19.26 -6.58 3.47
C ASN A 185 18.15 -5.55 3.23
N ILE A 186 17.02 -5.97 2.64
CA ILE A 186 15.86 -5.10 2.42
C ILE A 186 15.28 -4.65 3.77
N SER A 187 15.04 -5.57 4.72
CA SER A 187 14.55 -5.22 6.05
C SER A 187 15.47 -4.25 6.80
N ARG A 188 16.80 -4.45 6.73
CA ARG A 188 17.77 -3.53 7.33
C ARG A 188 17.73 -2.15 6.70
N TRP A 189 17.72 -2.09 5.37
CA TRP A 189 17.61 -0.83 4.65
C TRP A 189 16.33 -0.07 5.01
N LEU A 190 15.19 -0.76 5.09
CA LEU A 190 13.92 -0.15 5.47
C LEU A 190 13.88 0.30 6.94
N TYR A 191 14.48 -0.48 7.84
CA TYR A 191 14.67 -0.06 9.21
C TYR A 191 15.50 1.23 9.29
N ASP A 192 16.63 1.27 8.59
CA ASP A 192 17.50 2.45 8.55
C ASP A 192 16.76 3.68 7.96
N LYS A 193 16.03 3.49 6.85
CA LYS A 193 15.32 4.55 6.14
C LYS A 193 14.14 5.13 6.92
N TYR A 194 13.37 4.31 7.64
CA TYR A 194 12.08 4.73 8.21
C TYR A 194 12.01 4.71 9.73
N LEU A 195 12.84 3.92 10.41
CA LEU A 195 12.68 3.59 11.84
C LEU A 195 13.90 3.88 12.71
N ARG A 196 15.12 3.92 12.15
CA ARG A 196 16.37 4.08 12.90
C ARG A 196 16.62 5.52 13.32
N GLU A 197 16.40 6.45 12.40
CA GLU A 197 16.37 7.85 12.76
C GLU A 197 14.97 8.15 13.25
N ASP A 198 14.85 8.38 14.54
CA ASP A 198 13.64 8.92 15.11
C ASP A 198 13.47 10.33 14.53
N HIS A 199 12.81 10.41 13.37
CA HIS A 199 12.31 11.65 12.78
C HIS A 199 11.31 12.35 13.73
N SER A 200 11.05 11.80 14.93
CA SER A 200 10.49 12.54 16.05
C SER A 200 11.32 13.80 16.41
N GLN A 201 12.65 13.80 16.26
CA GLN A 201 13.46 14.96 16.68
C GLN A 201 13.37 16.19 15.77
N SER A 202 13.03 16.03 14.48
CA SER A 202 12.73 17.18 13.61
C SER A 202 11.29 17.69 13.78
N LEU A 203 10.40 16.90 14.38
CA LEU A 203 8.99 17.23 14.55
C LEU A 203 8.67 17.88 15.90
N TYR A 204 9.46 17.64 16.95
CA TYR A 204 9.32 18.38 18.20
C TYR A 204 9.80 19.84 18.10
N LYS A 205 10.76 20.14 17.21
CA LYS A 205 11.24 21.53 16.99
C LYS A 205 10.22 22.46 16.35
N LEU A 206 9.20 21.93 15.66
CA LEU A 206 8.12 22.74 15.09
C LEU A 206 7.02 23.07 16.13
N ARG A 207 6.97 22.36 17.26
CA ARG A 207 6.03 22.65 18.35
C ARG A 207 6.55 23.68 19.35
N GLU A 208 7.86 23.80 19.54
CA GLU A 208 8.44 24.78 20.47
C GLU A 208 8.53 26.19 19.87
N ASN A 209 8.73 26.33 18.55
CA ASN A 209 8.81 27.65 17.90
C ASN A 209 7.47 28.41 17.76
N HIS A 210 6.35 27.84 18.20
CA HIS A 210 5.03 28.51 18.21
C HIS A 210 4.55 28.92 19.61
N ASN A 211 5.27 28.57 20.67
CA ASN A 211 4.91 28.97 22.03
C ASN A 211 5.72 30.15 22.58
N ASP A 212 6.69 30.68 21.83
CA ASP A 212 7.54 31.83 22.24
C ASP A 212 7.15 33.15 21.54
N GLN A 213 5.94 33.26 20.98
CA GLN A 213 5.43 34.51 20.36
C GLN A 213 4.06 34.97 20.90
N LEU A 214 3.73 34.66 22.15
CA LEU A 214 2.62 35.28 22.89
C LEU A 214 3.10 35.87 24.22
#